data_AF-A0A7R9L1P9-F1
#
_entry.id   AF-A0A7R9L1P9-F1
#
_cell.length_a   1.000
_cell.length_b   1.000
_cell.length_c   1.000
_cell.angle_alpha   90.00
_cell.angle_beta   90.00
_cell.angle_gamma   90.00
#
_symmetry.space_group_name_H-M   'P 1'
#
loop_
_entity.id
_entity.type
_entity.pdbx_description
1 polymer ?
#
loop_
_entity_poly.entity_id
_entity_poly.type
_entity_poly.pdbx_seq_one_letter_code
_entity_poly.pdbx_strand_id
1 'polypeptide(L)'
;MGRQYQCDYCLRRFKDLPQNRKKHLKSNEHKNAVKAYHSALKTSRDLLADELNKSVCNHYYRHGFCKFGDNCIHSHLTWDRLQELRHRAIAEDMAAAVAAVSGRQSQTNVWPIGGEQGFDATTHLDVWLRKRFNTTTSGAEDNVGDSGGHRLSAINTCDTFADLKAVFNALDARQIPISLIPPTIEDFNESEECEWK
;
A
#
# COMPACT_ATOMS: atom_id res chain seq x y z
N MET A 1 -6.39 42.08 -31.00
CA MET A 1 -6.24 41.52 -29.64
C MET A 1 -5.58 40.14 -29.75
N GLY A 2 -4.27 40.04 -29.52
CA GLY A 2 -3.53 38.76 -29.65
C GLY A 2 -3.75 37.84 -28.45
N ARG A 3 -3.78 36.52 -28.66
CA ARG A 3 -3.86 35.54 -27.57
C ARG A 3 -2.60 35.61 -26.69
N GLN A 4 -2.79 35.59 -25.37
CA GLN A 4 -1.73 35.53 -24.38
C GLN A 4 -1.70 34.12 -23.78
N TYR A 5 -0.50 33.59 -23.55
CA TYR A 5 -0.31 32.35 -22.81
C TYR A 5 -0.11 32.68 -21.33
N GLN A 6 -0.79 31.93 -20.47
CA GLN A 6 -0.66 31.95 -19.02
C GLN A 6 -0.14 30.59 -18.56
N CYS A 7 0.88 30.57 -17.71
CA CYS A 7 1.35 29.35 -17.07
C CYS A 7 0.78 29.24 -15.65
N ASP A 8 0.16 28.11 -15.32
CA ASP A 8 -0.47 27.90 -14.00
C ASP A 8 0.56 27.75 -12.86
N TYR A 9 1.73 27.19 -13.17
CA TYR A 9 2.79 26.99 -12.18
C TYR A 9 3.58 28.27 -11.88
N CYS A 10 3.82 29.12 -12.89
CA CYS A 10 4.62 30.34 -12.75
C CYS A 10 3.77 31.61 -12.61
N LEU A 11 2.46 31.53 -12.87
CA LEU A 11 1.51 32.63 -12.89
C LEU A 11 1.88 33.80 -13.83
N ARG A 12 2.73 33.56 -14.84
CA ARG A 12 3.22 34.58 -15.79
C ARG A 12 2.45 34.59 -17.11
N ARG A 13 2.05 35.79 -17.52
CA ARG A 13 1.37 36.09 -18.79
C ARG A 13 2.39 36.57 -19.84
N PHE A 14 2.42 35.97 -21.01
CA PHE A 14 3.23 36.44 -22.14
C PHE A 14 2.52 36.28 -23.49
N LYS A 15 3.04 36.92 -24.54
CA LYS A 15 2.48 36.81 -25.91
C LYS A 15 2.64 35.37 -26.41
N ASP A 16 1.55 34.76 -26.89
CA ASP A 16 1.57 33.36 -27.28
C ASP A 16 2.27 33.11 -28.63
N LEU A 17 3.60 33.17 -28.62
CA LEU A 17 4.44 32.64 -29.69
C LEU A 17 4.89 31.22 -29.30
N PRO A 18 4.80 30.23 -30.21
CA PRO A 18 5.16 28.85 -29.91
C PRO A 18 6.63 28.70 -29.48
N GLN A 19 7.52 29.55 -30.00
CA GLN A 19 8.93 29.61 -29.59
C GLN A 19 9.08 30.06 -28.13
N ASN A 20 8.35 31.11 -27.72
CA ASN A 20 8.39 31.64 -26.36
C ASN A 20 7.82 30.63 -25.36
N ARG A 21 6.73 29.95 -25.73
CA ARG A 21 6.14 28.89 -24.92
C ARG A 21 7.12 27.75 -24.66
N LYS A 22 7.80 27.27 -25.71
CA LYS A 22 8.83 26.23 -25.58
C LYS A 22 10.00 26.68 -24.71
N LYS A 23 10.47 27.92 -24.87
CA LYS A 23 11.55 28.48 -24.03
C LYS A 23 11.11 28.56 -22.56
N HIS A 24 9.88 29.00 -22.30
CA HIS A 24 9.32 29.06 -20.96
C HIS A 24 9.23 27.67 -20.30
N LEU A 25 8.63 26.68 -20.98
CA LEU A 25 8.49 25.32 -20.44
C LEU A 25 9.84 24.63 -20.17
N LYS A 26 10.87 24.93 -20.98
CA LYS A 26 12.22 24.38 -20.79
C LYS A 26 13.05 25.14 -19.75
N SER A 27 12.61 26.32 -19.31
CA SER A 27 13.33 27.14 -18.34
C SER A 27 13.45 26.42 -16.98
N ASN A 28 14.58 26.62 -16.30
CA ASN A 28 14.77 26.06 -14.96
C ASN A 28 13.77 26.63 -13.95
N GLU A 29 13.36 27.88 -14.13
CA GLU A 29 12.36 28.51 -13.29
C GLU A 29 11.01 27.79 -13.36
N HIS A 30 10.54 27.45 -14.57
CA HIS A 30 9.33 26.65 -14.72
C HIS A 30 9.48 25.26 -14.09
N LYS A 31 10.59 24.57 -14.36
CA LYS A 31 10.86 23.24 -13.76
C LYS A 31 10.88 23.29 -12.23
N ASN A 32 11.46 24.33 -11.65
CA ASN A 32 11.52 24.51 -10.20
C ASN A 32 10.14 24.86 -9.63
N ALA A 33 9.37 25.71 -10.31
CA ALA A 33 7.99 26.02 -9.91
C ALA A 33 7.09 24.78 -9.93
N VAL A 34 7.19 23.95 -10.97
CA VAL A 34 6.47 22.67 -11.07
C VAL A 34 6.86 21.74 -9.92
N LYS A 35 8.16 21.57 -9.65
CA LYS A 35 8.64 20.75 -8.53
C LYS A 35 8.13 21.26 -7.18
N ALA A 36 8.19 22.58 -6.95
CA ALA A 36 7.71 23.21 -5.73
C ALA A 36 6.21 22.97 -5.53
N TYR A 37 5.42 23.17 -6.59
CA TYR A 37 3.99 22.90 -6.58
C TYR A 37 3.68 21.45 -6.20
N HIS A 38 4.30 20.48 -6.87
CA HIS A 38 4.06 19.07 -6.54
C HIS A 38 4.59 18.70 -5.15
N SER A 39 5.71 19.29 -4.70
CA SER A 39 6.23 19.02 -3.36
C SER A 39 5.29 19.50 -2.24
N ALA A 40 4.54 20.57 -2.47
CA ALA A 40 3.56 21.08 -1.51
C ALA A 40 2.29 20.23 -1.43
N LEU A 41 1.99 19.42 -2.46
CA LEU A 41 0.81 18.55 -2.52
C LEU A 41 1.08 17.13 -2.05
N LYS A 42 2.33 16.75 -1.78
CA LYS A 42 2.68 15.40 -1.35
C LYS A 42 2.13 15.13 0.05
N THR A 43 1.48 13.99 0.22
CA THR A 43 1.02 13.50 1.52
C THR A 43 2.19 12.92 2.33
N SER A 44 2.04 12.74 3.64
CA SER A 44 3.10 12.10 4.45
C SER A 44 3.41 10.68 3.95
N ARG A 45 2.41 10.00 3.37
CA ARG A 45 2.56 8.69 2.74
C ARG A 45 3.47 8.74 1.51
N ASP A 46 3.27 9.72 0.62
CA ASP A 46 4.10 9.88 -0.58
C ASP A 46 5.54 10.25 -0.23
N LEU A 47 5.73 11.14 0.75
CA LEU A 47 7.06 11.53 1.24
C LEU A 47 7.84 10.34 1.82
N LEU A 48 7.14 9.48 2.55
CA LEU A 48 7.71 8.25 3.10
C LEU A 48 8.13 7.29 1.99
N ALA A 49 7.29 7.09 0.96
CA ALA A 49 7.62 6.24 -0.17
C ALA A 49 8.84 6.77 -0.92
N ASP A 50 8.90 8.08 -1.18
CA ASP A 50 10.06 8.74 -1.79
C ASP A 50 11.33 8.51 -0.98
N GLU A 51 11.26 8.56 0.36
CA GLU A 51 12.43 8.36 1.20
C GLU A 51 12.88 6.89 1.27
N LEU A 52 11.94 5.96 1.36
CA LEU A 52 12.27 4.52 1.37
C LEU A 52 12.89 4.05 0.04
N ASN A 53 12.52 4.69 -1.07
CA ASN A 53 13.12 4.43 -2.38
C ASN A 53 14.54 5.00 -2.50
N LYS A 54 14.93 5.96 -1.64
CA LYS A 54 16.29 6.52 -1.63
C LYS A 54 17.19 5.69 -0.72
N SER A 55 18.37 5.35 -1.23
CA SER A 55 19.43 4.82 -0.37
C SER A 55 19.92 5.87 0.61
N VAL A 56 20.36 5.43 1.79
CA VAL A 56 20.95 6.31 2.81
C VAL A 56 22.24 6.95 2.30
N CYS A 57 22.44 8.23 2.61
CA CYS A 57 23.66 8.94 2.22
C CYS A 57 24.83 8.49 3.11
N ASN A 58 25.74 7.68 2.56
CA ASN A 58 26.92 7.20 3.30
C ASN A 58 27.81 8.34 3.81
N HIS A 59 27.95 9.43 3.05
CA HIS A 59 28.79 10.55 3.45
C HIS A 59 28.19 11.31 4.64
N TYR A 60 26.88 11.53 4.63
CA TYR A 60 26.17 12.16 5.74
C TYR A 60 26.16 11.24 6.98
N TYR A 61 25.92 9.95 6.78
CA TYR A 61 25.89 8.98 7.89
C TYR A 61 27.25 8.85 8.60
N ARG A 62 28.37 8.86 7.86
CA ARG A 62 29.71 8.69 8.44
C ARG A 62 30.31 9.97 8.99
N HIS A 63 30.10 11.11 8.32
CA HIS A 63 30.77 12.37 8.66
C HIS A 63 29.84 13.42 9.29
N GLY A 64 28.52 13.20 9.26
CA GLY A 64 27.53 14.17 9.74
C GLY A 64 27.32 15.38 8.82
N PHE A 65 28.00 15.43 7.67
CA PHE A 65 27.84 16.50 6.67
C PHE A 65 27.78 15.92 5.26
N CYS A 66 27.04 16.58 4.36
CA CYS A 66 26.95 16.21 2.95
C CYS A 66 27.27 17.43 2.08
N LYS A 67 28.18 17.28 1.11
CA LYS A 67 28.57 18.36 0.19
C LYS A 67 27.41 18.82 -0.72
N PHE A 68 26.42 17.96 -0.92
CA PHE A 68 25.26 18.25 -1.76
C PHE A 68 24.12 18.93 -1.01
N GLY A 69 24.18 19.01 0.34
CA GLY A 69 23.13 19.62 1.16
C GLY A 69 21.74 19.05 0.87
N ASP A 70 20.77 19.94 0.65
CA ASP A 70 19.37 19.59 0.35
C ASP A 70 19.15 19.03 -1.06
N ASN A 71 20.13 19.15 -1.95
CA ASN A 71 20.08 18.59 -3.31
C ASN A 71 20.63 17.16 -3.39
N CYS A 72 20.90 16.51 -2.25
CA CYS A 72 21.38 15.14 -2.25
C CYS A 72 20.30 14.19 -2.79
N ILE A 73 20.71 13.26 -3.66
CA ILE A 73 19.83 12.22 -4.21
C ILE A 73 19.51 11.16 -3.14
N HIS A 74 20.37 11.04 -2.14
CA HIS A 74 20.27 10.06 -1.07
C HIS A 74 19.52 10.60 0.14
N SER A 75 18.92 9.69 0.90
CA SER A 75 18.26 9.99 2.16
C SER A 75 19.25 10.52 3.20
N HIS A 76 18.96 11.69 3.77
CA HIS A 76 19.66 12.24 4.95
C HIS A 76 18.89 11.97 6.25
N LEU A 77 17.74 11.31 6.18
CA LEU A 77 16.91 11.07 7.34
C LEU A 77 17.54 10.00 8.23
N THR A 78 17.65 10.32 9.52
CA THR A 78 17.97 9.33 10.54
C THR A 78 16.82 8.33 10.66
N TRP A 79 17.12 7.13 11.16
CA TRP A 79 16.12 6.10 11.37
C TRP A 79 14.94 6.60 12.21
N ASP A 80 15.21 7.36 13.27
CA ASP A 80 14.18 7.97 14.14
C ASP A 80 13.24 8.90 13.35
N ARG A 81 13.81 9.72 12.46
CA ARG A 81 13.02 10.67 11.67
C ARG A 81 12.17 9.97 10.62
N LEU A 82 12.66 8.86 10.06
CA LEU A 82 11.90 8.00 9.16
C LEU A 82 10.76 7.28 9.90
N GLN A 83 10.95 6.85 11.16
CA GLN A 83 9.86 6.31 11.97
C GLN A 83 8.81 7.36 12.30
N GLU A 84 9.23 8.58 12.61
CA GLU A 84 8.29 9.68 12.85
C GLU A 84 7.41 9.96 11.61
N LEU A 85 8.01 9.93 10.40
CA LEU A 85 7.26 10.03 9.14
C LEU A 85 6.29 8.86 8.95
N ARG A 86 6.68 7.63 9.30
CA ARG A 86 5.80 6.45 9.29
C ARG A 86 4.60 6.64 10.18
N HIS A 87 4.82 7.07 11.42
CA HIS A 87 3.73 7.32 12.36
C HIS A 87 2.79 8.44 11.86
N ARG A 88 3.35 9.51 11.29
CA ARG A 88 2.54 10.59 10.71
C ARG A 88 1.69 10.11 9.54
N ALA A 89 2.26 9.33 8.62
CA ALA A 89 1.51 8.77 7.48
C ALA A 89 0.37 7.86 7.96
N ILE A 90 0.63 6.99 8.95
CA ILE A 90 -0.40 6.13 9.54
C ILE A 90 -1.50 6.97 10.20
N ALA A 91 -1.13 8.01 10.97
CA ALA A 91 -2.09 8.88 11.62
C ALA A 91 -2.95 9.66 10.61
N GLU A 92 -2.37 10.14 9.51
CA GLU A 92 -3.11 10.78 8.41
C GLU A 92 -4.06 9.80 7.71
N ASP A 93 -3.59 8.58 7.40
CA ASP A 93 -4.41 7.53 6.78
C ASP A 93 -5.59 7.13 7.71
N MET A 94 -5.34 7.00 9.02
CA MET A 94 -6.38 6.74 10.02
C MET A 94 -7.35 7.92 10.16
N ALA A 95 -6.86 9.16 10.20
CA ALA A 95 -7.69 10.35 10.28
C ALA A 95 -8.59 10.49 9.04
N ALA A 96 -8.05 10.19 7.85
CA ALA A 96 -8.81 10.16 6.61
C ALA A 96 -9.88 9.05 6.63
N ALA A 97 -9.55 7.85 7.14
CA ALA A 97 -10.52 6.76 7.28
C ALA A 97 -11.64 7.10 8.28
N VAL A 98 -11.30 7.71 9.42
CA VAL A 98 -12.28 8.18 10.41
C VAL A 98 -13.16 9.29 9.82
N ALA A 99 -12.58 10.24 9.09
CA ALA A 99 -13.32 11.29 8.40
C ALA A 99 -14.32 10.68 7.38
N ALA A 100 -13.89 9.69 6.59
CA ALA A 100 -14.76 8.99 5.64
C ALA A 100 -15.90 8.22 6.32
N VAL A 101 -15.65 7.57 7.47
CA VAL A 101 -16.69 6.88 8.25
C VAL A 101 -17.67 7.88 8.88
N SER A 102 -17.18 8.98 9.43
CA SER A 102 -18.03 10.03 10.03
C SER A 102 -18.92 10.74 9.00
N GLY A 103 -18.44 10.90 7.76
CA GLY A 103 -19.25 11.42 6.65
C GLY A 103 -20.35 10.48 6.15
N ARG A 104 -20.37 9.21 6.58
CA ARG A 104 -21.34 8.19 6.14
C ARG A 104 -22.49 7.95 7.13
N GLN A 105 -22.56 8.70 8.23
CA GLN A 105 -23.49 8.41 9.33
C GLN A 105 -24.97 8.78 9.10
N SER A 106 -25.37 9.33 7.96
CA SER A 106 -26.80 9.62 7.68
C SER A 106 -27.48 8.68 6.70
N GLN A 107 -26.81 7.64 6.21
CA GLN A 107 -27.39 6.69 5.26
C GLN A 107 -27.28 5.25 5.76
N THR A 108 -27.83 4.99 6.96
CA THR A 108 -28.34 3.65 7.27
C THR A 108 -29.50 3.38 6.31
N ASN A 109 -29.20 2.83 5.14
CA ASN A 109 -30.20 2.19 4.29
C ASN A 109 -30.67 0.93 5.03
N VAL A 110 -31.55 1.12 6.02
CA VAL A 110 -32.46 0.08 6.48
C VAL A 110 -33.35 -0.21 5.27
N TRP A 111 -33.07 -1.30 4.57
CA TRP A 111 -34.06 -1.85 3.66
C TRP A 111 -35.27 -2.27 4.52
N PRO A 112 -36.50 -1.82 4.21
CA PRO A 112 -37.67 -2.22 4.97
C PRO A 112 -38.01 -3.65 4.56
N ILE A 113 -37.32 -4.62 5.15
CA ILE A 113 -37.73 -6.02 5.12
C ILE A 113 -38.75 -6.15 6.24
N GLY A 114 -40.03 -6.16 5.87
CA GLY A 114 -41.08 -6.63 6.78
C GLY A 114 -40.74 -8.05 7.22
N GLY A 115 -40.58 -8.25 8.52
CA GLY A 115 -40.24 -9.55 9.09
C GLY A 115 -39.43 -9.42 10.38
N GLU A 116 -40.15 -9.38 11.49
CA GLU A 116 -39.69 -9.17 12.85
C GLU A 116 -38.87 -10.35 13.37
N GLN A 117 -37.61 -10.52 12.97
CA GLN A 117 -36.65 -11.38 13.70
C GLN A 117 -35.26 -10.73 13.63
N GLY A 118 -34.80 -10.19 14.75
CA GLY A 118 -33.52 -9.49 14.87
C GLY A 118 -32.36 -10.35 14.38
N PHE A 119 -31.68 -9.89 13.35
CA PHE A 119 -30.43 -10.48 12.86
C PHE A 119 -29.29 -9.50 13.10
N ASP A 120 -28.67 -9.61 14.27
CA ASP A 120 -27.52 -8.81 14.66
C ASP A 120 -26.26 -9.35 13.97
N ALA A 121 -25.84 -8.71 12.87
CA ALA A 121 -24.74 -9.19 12.02
C ALA A 121 -23.41 -9.40 12.76
N THR A 122 -23.19 -8.71 13.88
CA THR A 122 -22.03 -8.90 14.78
C THR A 122 -22.06 -10.27 15.47
N THR A 123 -23.23 -10.74 15.91
CA THR A 123 -23.37 -12.07 16.52
C THR A 123 -23.14 -13.21 15.54
N HIS A 124 -23.45 -13.03 14.26
CA HIS A 124 -23.26 -14.07 13.23
C HIS A 124 -21.77 -14.33 12.96
N LEU A 125 -20.91 -13.30 12.99
CA LEU A 125 -19.47 -13.48 12.80
C LEU A 125 -18.82 -14.18 14.00
N ASP A 126 -19.20 -13.83 15.23
CA ASP A 126 -18.71 -14.49 16.44
C ASP A 126 -19.16 -15.95 16.55
N VAL A 127 -20.40 -16.24 16.16
CA VAL A 127 -20.93 -17.61 16.09
C VAL A 127 -20.21 -18.43 15.03
N TRP A 128 -19.89 -17.83 13.88
CA TRP A 128 -19.14 -18.48 12.80
C TRP A 128 -17.69 -18.79 13.20
N LEU A 129 -17.01 -17.84 13.85
CA LEU A 129 -15.65 -18.04 14.35
C LEU A 129 -15.59 -19.14 15.41
N ARG A 130 -16.54 -19.19 16.37
CA ARG A 130 -16.64 -20.27 17.37
C ARG A 130 -16.87 -21.64 16.75
N LYS A 131 -17.71 -21.72 15.71
CA LYS A 131 -18.05 -23.00 15.06
C LYS A 131 -16.86 -23.60 14.29
N ARG A 132 -15.93 -22.76 13.84
CA ARG A 132 -14.70 -23.19 13.13
C ARG A 132 -13.59 -23.68 14.07
N PHE A 133 -13.52 -23.14 15.30
CA PHE A 133 -12.56 -23.61 16.31
C PHE A 133 -13.00 -24.89 17.02
N ASN A 134 -14.31 -25.20 17.07
CA ASN A 134 -14.82 -26.42 17.70
C ASN A 134 -14.78 -27.67 16.81
N THR A 135 -14.41 -27.55 15.53
CA THR A 135 -14.37 -28.69 14.59
C THR A 135 -13.07 -29.50 14.62
N THR A 136 -12.08 -29.13 15.43
CA THR A 136 -10.83 -29.91 15.58
C THR A 136 -10.78 -30.81 16.81
N THR A 137 -11.87 -30.95 17.57
CA THR A 137 -11.93 -31.83 18.74
C THR A 137 -13.25 -32.60 18.80
N SER A 138 -13.40 -33.64 17.97
CA SER A 138 -14.40 -34.67 18.21
C SER A 138 -13.85 -36.02 17.75
N GLY A 139 -13.08 -36.66 18.64
CA GLY A 139 -12.55 -38.00 18.46
C GLY A 139 -11.45 -38.35 19.46
N ALA A 140 -11.75 -38.33 20.76
CA ALA A 140 -11.05 -39.12 21.78
C ALA A 140 -11.77 -38.95 23.13
N GLU A 141 -12.37 -40.05 23.60
CA GLU A 141 -12.83 -40.27 24.96
C GLU A 141 -11.63 -40.49 25.90
N ASP A 142 -11.63 -39.85 27.08
CA ASP A 142 -11.42 -40.47 28.41
C ASP A 142 -10.98 -39.48 29.52
N ASN A 143 -11.73 -39.55 30.62
CA ASN A 143 -11.42 -39.33 32.04
C ASN A 143 -10.57 -38.14 32.57
N VAL A 144 -11.22 -37.40 33.48
CA VAL A 144 -10.81 -36.99 34.85
C VAL A 144 -9.41 -36.36 35.07
N GLY A 145 -9.41 -35.14 35.61
CA GLY A 145 -8.35 -34.67 36.52
C GLY A 145 -8.00 -33.18 36.47
N ASP A 146 -8.55 -32.44 37.44
CA ASP A 146 -7.84 -31.54 38.35
C ASP A 146 -6.95 -30.36 37.85
N SER A 147 -7.17 -29.22 38.51
CA SER A 147 -6.24 -28.11 38.83
C SER A 147 -5.44 -27.37 37.75
N GLY A 148 -5.82 -26.09 37.58
CA GLY A 148 -4.91 -24.94 37.76
C GLY A 148 -3.88 -24.59 36.67
N GLY A 149 -3.83 -23.30 36.34
CA GLY A 149 -2.57 -22.62 36.00
C GLY A 149 -2.35 -22.23 34.54
N HIS A 150 -2.03 -20.95 34.35
CA HIS A 150 -1.45 -20.30 33.18
C HIS A 150 -0.55 -21.17 32.28
N ARG A 151 -0.65 -20.99 30.95
CA ARG A 151 0.52 -20.72 30.11
C ARG A 151 0.14 -20.14 28.75
N LEU A 152 0.66 -18.94 28.49
CA LEU A 152 0.92 -18.42 27.16
C LEU A 152 1.90 -19.37 26.42
N SER A 153 1.86 -19.26 25.09
CA SER A 153 2.82 -19.73 24.07
C SER A 153 2.65 -21.15 23.51
N ALA A 154 2.27 -21.21 22.23
CA ALA A 154 3.09 -21.83 21.18
C ALA A 154 2.57 -21.36 19.81
N ILE A 155 3.24 -20.36 19.23
CA ILE A 155 3.22 -20.16 17.78
C ILE A 155 4.07 -21.32 17.24
N ASN A 156 3.43 -22.39 16.79
CA ASN A 156 4.08 -23.44 16.01
C ASN A 156 4.03 -23.02 14.54
N THR A 157 5.13 -22.45 14.06
CA THR A 157 5.46 -22.37 12.64
C THR A 157 6.02 -23.72 12.19
N CYS A 158 5.22 -24.56 11.52
CA CYS A 158 5.61 -25.37 10.37
C CYS A 158 4.46 -26.29 9.93
N ASP A 159 4.45 -26.63 8.64
CA ASP A 159 3.75 -27.75 7.99
C ASP A 159 2.34 -27.53 7.42
N THR A 160 2.21 -26.81 6.28
CA THR A 160 1.11 -27.06 5.29
C THR A 160 1.47 -26.70 3.82
N PHE A 161 2.76 -26.65 3.43
CA PHE A 161 3.10 -26.50 2.00
C PHE A 161 2.66 -27.73 1.17
N ALA A 162 2.52 -28.89 1.81
CA ALA A 162 2.01 -30.11 1.19
C ALA A 162 0.50 -30.04 0.88
N ASP A 163 -0.29 -29.40 1.74
CA ASP A 163 -1.74 -29.30 1.57
C ASP A 163 -2.14 -28.32 0.46
N LEU A 164 -1.34 -27.29 0.21
CA LEU A 164 -1.57 -26.36 -0.91
C LEU A 164 -1.36 -27.04 -2.28
N LYS A 165 -0.42 -28.00 -2.38
CA LYS A 165 -0.21 -28.79 -3.61
C LYS A 165 -1.38 -29.74 -3.89
N ALA A 166 -1.97 -30.32 -2.85
CA ALA A 166 -3.12 -31.20 -3.01
C ALA A 166 -4.36 -30.44 -3.51
N VAL A 167 -4.59 -29.22 -3.01
CA VAL A 167 -5.67 -28.34 -3.47
C VAL A 167 -5.42 -27.88 -4.92
N PHE A 168 -4.19 -27.52 -5.28
CA PHE A 168 -3.86 -27.07 -6.63
C PHE A 168 -3.98 -28.19 -7.68
N ASN A 169 -3.59 -29.42 -7.33
CA ASN A 169 -3.73 -30.59 -8.22
C ASN A 169 -5.18 -31.09 -8.35
N ALA A 170 -6.06 -30.75 -7.41
CA ALA A 170 -7.49 -31.07 -7.47
C ALA A 170 -8.29 -30.07 -8.34
N LEU A 171 -7.71 -28.93 -8.72
CA LEU A 171 -8.27 -28.07 -9.75
C LEU A 171 -7.88 -28.61 -11.13
N ASP A 172 -8.81 -29.35 -11.73
CA ASP A 172 -8.69 -29.83 -13.11
C ASP A 172 -8.39 -28.65 -14.05
N ALA A 173 -7.19 -28.64 -14.63
CA ALA A 173 -6.59 -27.53 -15.39
C ALA A 173 -7.31 -27.20 -16.73
N ARG A 174 -8.51 -27.73 -16.94
CA ARG A 174 -9.30 -27.58 -18.16
C ARG A 174 -10.31 -26.43 -18.11
N GLN A 175 -10.42 -25.71 -17.00
CA GLN A 175 -11.36 -24.58 -16.83
C GLN A 175 -10.72 -23.29 -16.30
N ILE A 176 -9.38 -23.19 -16.30
CA ILE A 176 -8.71 -21.93 -15.97
C ILE A 176 -8.67 -21.07 -17.25
N PRO A 177 -9.24 -19.86 -17.25
CA PRO A 177 -9.13 -18.98 -18.41
C PRO A 177 -7.66 -18.68 -18.69
N ILE A 178 -7.29 -18.64 -19.98
CA ILE A 178 -5.91 -18.51 -20.49
C ILE A 178 -5.10 -17.37 -19.83
N SER A 179 -5.76 -16.32 -19.32
CA SER A 179 -5.13 -15.18 -18.65
C SER A 179 -4.57 -15.48 -17.25
N LEU A 180 -4.82 -16.66 -16.68
CA LEU A 180 -4.38 -17.07 -15.34
C LEU A 180 -3.48 -18.31 -15.34
N ILE A 181 -3.05 -18.77 -16.52
CA ILE A 181 -2.04 -19.82 -16.63
C ILE A 181 -0.68 -19.16 -16.37
N PRO A 182 0.06 -19.54 -15.33
CA PRO A 182 1.40 -19.00 -15.12
C PRO A 182 2.31 -19.44 -16.28
N PRO A 183 3.13 -18.52 -16.84
CA PRO A 183 4.03 -18.86 -17.94
C PRO A 183 4.98 -19.98 -17.50
N THR A 184 5.26 -20.91 -18.40
CA THR A 184 6.15 -22.04 -18.09
C THR A 184 7.60 -21.53 -18.02
N ILE A 185 8.45 -22.28 -17.33
CA ILE A 185 9.88 -21.94 -17.19
C ILE A 185 10.60 -21.87 -18.55
N GLU A 186 10.04 -22.52 -19.56
CA GLU A 186 10.56 -22.56 -20.93
C GLU A 186 10.35 -21.21 -21.64
N ASP A 187 9.21 -20.54 -21.41
CA ASP A 187 8.91 -19.20 -21.98
C ASP A 187 9.84 -18.11 -21.41
N PHE A 188 10.35 -18.29 -20.19
CA PHE A 188 11.26 -17.34 -19.57
C PHE A 188 12.65 -17.36 -20.22
N ASN A 189 13.14 -18.53 -20.64
CA ASN A 189 14.46 -18.70 -21.23
C ASN A 189 14.54 -18.23 -22.69
N GLU A 190 13.43 -18.18 -23.44
CA GLU A 190 13.43 -17.62 -24.81
C GLU A 190 13.45 -16.09 -24.85
N SER A 191 13.18 -15.42 -23.73
CA SER A 191 13.14 -13.94 -23.68
C SER A 191 14.51 -13.27 -23.47
N GLU A 192 15.55 -14.03 -23.10
CA GLU A 192 16.91 -13.50 -22.85
C GLU A 192 17.73 -13.26 -24.14
N GLU A 193 17.24 -13.67 -25.31
CA GLU A 193 17.89 -13.41 -26.61
C GLU A 193 17.42 -12.13 -27.32
N CYS A 194 16.67 -11.24 -26.66
CA CYS A 194 16.34 -9.94 -27.24
C CYS A 194 17.57 -9.01 -27.32
N GLU A 195 18.24 -9.12 -28.46
CA GLU A 195 19.27 -8.25 -29.01
C GLU A 195 19.06 -6.77 -28.67
N TRP A 196 20.01 -6.18 -27.96
CA TRP A 196 20.20 -4.73 -27.97
C TRP A 196 20.93 -4.33 -29.26
N LYS A 197 20.20 -3.71 -30.19
CA LYS A 197 20.76 -2.85 -31.25
C LYS A 197 20.41 -1.40 -30.97
#